data_AF-A0AAD4SM19-F1
#
_entry.id   AF-A0AAD4SM19-F1
#
_cell.length_a   1.000
_cell.length_b   1.000
_cell.length_c   1.000
_cell.angle_alpha   90.00
_cell.angle_beta   90.00
_cell.angle_gamma   90.00
#
_symmetry.space_group_name_H-M   'P 1'
#
loop_
_entity.id
_entity.type
_entity.pdbx_description
1 polymer ?
#
loop_
_entity_poly.entity_id
_entity_poly.type
_entity_poly.pdbx_seq_one_letter_code
_entity_poly.pdbx_strand_id
1 'polypeptide(L)'
;MEKSCSLLMHFDKGTPALANEIKESLEGSDVVAKVEAMKRAVMLLFNGETLPQLFITNVRYVLPSEDHTIQKLLLLYLEIIDKTGKVLPEMILISQNLRNNLQHPNVYIRGVTLRFLCRLNETEIIEPLIPSILANLEHRHPFIRRNAILAVMSIYKLPQGEQLLLDAPEMIEKSLSSEQDPSAKRNAFLMLFTCAQERAINYLLTHVDSIPEWGDLLHMVVLELIRKVCRTNCGERRENIKIIISLLNAPSNAVIYAKALLFHL
;
A
#
# COMPACT_ATOMS: atom_id res chain seq x y z
N MET A 1 13.12 -5.57 -18.36
CA MET A 1 14.21 -5.57 -17.36
C MET A 1 13.78 -6.44 -16.21
N GLU A 2 14.34 -7.64 -16.12
CA GLU A 2 14.10 -8.57 -15.01
C GLU A 2 14.68 -7.96 -13.73
N LYS A 3 13.87 -7.89 -12.67
CA LYS A 3 14.33 -7.42 -11.35
C LYS A 3 15.00 -8.59 -10.65
N SER A 4 16.30 -8.48 -10.42
CA SER A 4 17.11 -9.42 -9.64
C SER A 4 16.52 -9.59 -8.24
N CYS A 5 16.02 -10.78 -7.94
CA CYS A 5 15.59 -11.19 -6.60
C CYS A 5 16.81 -11.80 -5.89
N SER A 6 17.29 -11.18 -4.82
CA SER A 6 18.51 -11.59 -4.08
C SER A 6 18.28 -12.69 -3.04
N LEU A 7 17.08 -13.31 -3.02
CA LEU A 7 16.76 -14.42 -2.14
C LEU A 7 16.38 -15.65 -2.97
N LEU A 8 17.31 -16.60 -3.05
CA LEU A 8 17.07 -17.90 -3.67
C LEU A 8 16.76 -18.89 -2.54
N MET A 9 15.47 -19.09 -2.25
CA MET A 9 15.06 -20.12 -1.31
C MET A 9 15.04 -21.46 -2.04
N HIS A 10 16.00 -22.32 -1.74
CA HIS A 10 16.00 -23.69 -2.27
C HIS A 10 14.80 -24.44 -1.69
N PHE A 11 13.90 -24.86 -2.58
CA PHE A 11 12.79 -25.76 -2.27
C PHE A 11 12.78 -26.83 -3.35
N ASP A 12 12.60 -28.09 -2.95
CA ASP A 12 12.47 -29.19 -3.92
C ASP A 12 11.33 -28.86 -4.89
N LYS A 13 11.59 -28.99 -6.20
CA LYS A 13 10.60 -28.73 -7.25
C LYS A 13 9.28 -29.42 -6.89
N GLY A 14 8.18 -28.68 -6.91
CA GLY A 14 6.85 -29.18 -6.62
C GLY A 14 6.51 -30.31 -7.57
N THR A 15 6.36 -31.49 -6.98
CA THR A 15 5.82 -32.65 -7.68
C THR A 15 4.28 -32.52 -7.74
N PRO A 16 3.60 -33.11 -8.74
CA PRO A 16 2.14 -33.18 -8.76
C PRO A 16 1.55 -33.79 -7.48
N ALA A 17 2.28 -34.70 -6.83
CA ALA A 17 1.91 -35.28 -5.54
C ALA A 17 1.85 -34.22 -4.42
N LEU A 18 2.82 -33.31 -4.37
CA LEU A 18 2.86 -32.22 -3.39
C LEU A 18 1.67 -31.26 -3.55
N ALA A 19 1.28 -30.95 -4.79
CA ALA A 19 0.11 -30.11 -5.05
C ALA A 19 -1.20 -30.75 -4.56
N ASN A 20 -1.33 -32.08 -4.69
CA ASN A 20 -2.47 -32.83 -4.18
C ASN A 20 -2.49 -32.88 -2.65
N GLU A 21 -1.34 -33.09 -2.00
CA GLU A 21 -1.22 -33.08 -0.53
C GLU A 21 -1.60 -31.70 0.05
N ILE A 22 -1.14 -30.62 -0.58
CA ILE A 22 -1.53 -29.25 -0.21
C ILE A 22 -3.04 -29.09 -0.37
N LYS A 23 -3.60 -29.52 -1.49
CA LYS A 23 -5.04 -29.44 -1.74
C LYS A 23 -5.84 -30.15 -0.64
N GLU A 24 -5.52 -31.40 -0.34
CA GLU A 24 -6.20 -32.19 0.69
C GLU A 24 -6.11 -31.52 2.08
N SER A 25 -4.93 -30.98 2.42
CA SER A 25 -4.74 -30.25 3.67
C SER A 25 -5.57 -28.96 3.75
N LEU A 26 -5.77 -28.27 2.62
CA LEU A 26 -6.62 -27.07 2.55
C LEU A 26 -8.11 -27.39 2.63
N GLU A 27 -8.53 -28.57 2.15
CA GLU A 27 -9.91 -29.04 2.20
C GLU A 27 -10.32 -29.53 3.59
N GLY A 28 -9.35 -29.94 4.42
CA GLY A 28 -9.56 -30.34 5.80
C GLY A 28 -10.14 -29.23 6.70
N SER A 29 -10.43 -29.56 7.97
CA SER A 29 -10.92 -28.60 8.97
C SER A 29 -9.84 -28.11 9.94
N ASP A 30 -8.66 -28.75 9.97
CA ASP A 30 -7.58 -28.38 10.88
C ASP A 30 -6.89 -27.08 10.44
N VAL A 31 -6.95 -26.07 11.32
CA VAL A 31 -6.36 -24.75 11.10
C VAL A 31 -4.83 -24.84 10.99
N VAL A 32 -4.18 -25.69 11.80
CA VAL A 32 -2.71 -25.79 11.79
C VAL A 32 -2.23 -26.40 10.48
N ALA A 33 -2.84 -27.50 10.03
CA ALA A 33 -2.59 -28.08 8.72
C ALA A 33 -2.84 -27.09 7.58
N LYS A 34 -3.93 -26.30 7.63
CA LYS A 34 -4.20 -25.25 6.64
C LYS A 34 -3.12 -24.19 6.58
N VAL A 35 -2.64 -23.73 7.74
CA VAL A 35 -1.57 -22.73 7.81
C VAL A 35 -0.29 -23.26 7.16
N GLU A 36 0.11 -24.49 7.46
CA GLU A 36 1.30 -25.11 6.85
C GLU A 36 1.11 -25.35 5.35
N ALA A 37 -0.07 -25.81 4.93
CA ALA A 37 -0.40 -25.97 3.51
C ALA A 37 -0.37 -24.64 2.75
N MET A 38 -0.90 -23.56 3.34
CA MET A 38 -0.84 -22.22 2.76
C MET A 38 0.58 -21.68 2.66
N LYS A 39 1.43 -21.90 3.68
CA LYS A 39 2.85 -21.54 3.62
C LYS A 39 3.55 -22.27 2.47
N ARG A 40 3.32 -23.58 2.33
CA ARG A 40 3.88 -24.38 1.21
C ARG A 40 3.39 -23.87 -0.14
N ALA A 41 2.09 -23.60 -0.28
CA ALA A 41 1.51 -23.07 -1.52
C ALA A 41 2.15 -21.73 -1.93
N VAL A 42 2.32 -20.81 -0.97
CA VAL A 42 2.98 -19.52 -1.19
C VAL A 42 4.44 -19.69 -1.59
N MET A 43 5.18 -20.62 -0.96
CA MET A 43 6.58 -20.89 -1.32
C MET A 43 6.72 -21.43 -2.74
N LEU A 44 5.85 -22.35 -3.17
CA LEU A 44 5.86 -22.90 -4.53
C LEU A 44 5.59 -21.80 -5.57
N LEU A 45 4.60 -20.94 -5.31
CA LEU A 45 4.32 -19.79 -6.17
C LEU A 45 5.49 -18.80 -6.24
N PHE A 46 6.16 -18.52 -5.12
CA PHE A 46 7.36 -17.67 -5.11
C PHE A 46 8.50 -18.23 -5.95
N ASN A 47 8.63 -19.55 -6.03
CA ASN A 47 9.62 -20.23 -6.86
C ASN A 47 9.23 -20.29 -8.35
N GLY A 48 8.11 -19.67 -8.73
CA GLY A 48 7.63 -19.60 -10.11
C GLY A 48 6.79 -20.80 -10.55
N GLU A 49 6.44 -21.70 -9.64
CA GLU A 49 5.55 -22.81 -9.97
C GLU A 49 4.10 -22.33 -10.01
N THR A 50 3.42 -22.56 -11.13
CA THR A 50 2.00 -22.23 -11.25
C THR A 50 1.16 -23.43 -10.84
N LEU A 51 0.26 -23.23 -9.88
CA LEU A 51 -0.68 -24.26 -9.40
C LEU A 51 -2.13 -23.78 -9.54
N PRO A 52 -2.67 -23.65 -10.77
CA PRO A 52 -4.02 -23.11 -10.99
C PRO A 52 -5.11 -23.86 -10.21
N GLN A 53 -4.95 -25.18 -10.04
CA GLN A 53 -5.88 -26.04 -9.29
C GLN A 53 -6.04 -25.63 -7.83
N LEU A 54 -5.03 -25.01 -7.21
CA LEU A 54 -5.12 -24.54 -5.82
C LEU A 54 -5.99 -23.28 -5.71
N PHE A 55 -6.20 -22.54 -6.79
CA PHE A 55 -6.98 -21.31 -6.74
C PHE A 55 -8.43 -21.58 -6.32
N ILE A 56 -9.09 -22.55 -6.95
CA ILE A 56 -10.47 -22.93 -6.61
C ILE A 56 -10.56 -23.46 -5.17
N THR A 57 -9.59 -24.27 -4.75
CA THR A 57 -9.52 -24.78 -3.37
C THR A 57 -9.37 -23.63 -2.37
N ASN A 58 -8.53 -22.64 -2.67
CA ASN A 58 -8.36 -21.45 -1.83
C ASN A 58 -9.65 -20.64 -1.72
N VAL A 59 -10.31 -20.36 -2.85
CA VAL A 59 -11.58 -19.63 -2.87
C VAL A 59 -12.66 -20.37 -2.06
N ARG A 60 -12.70 -21.70 -2.10
CA ARG A 60 -13.74 -22.48 -1.43
C ARG A 60 -13.47 -22.72 0.07
N TYR A 61 -12.23 -23.00 0.45
CA TYR A 61 -11.91 -23.54 1.79
C TYR A 61 -11.00 -22.65 2.64
N VAL A 62 -10.36 -21.65 2.04
CA VAL A 62 -9.39 -20.76 2.72
C VAL A 62 -9.97 -19.35 2.86
N LEU A 63 -10.55 -18.82 1.79
CA LEU A 63 -11.22 -17.52 1.76
C LEU A 63 -12.29 -17.30 2.84
N PRO A 64 -13.15 -18.29 3.19
CA PRO A 64 -14.11 -18.13 4.29
C PRO A 64 -13.51 -18.29 5.70
N SER A 65 -12.21 -18.58 5.84
CA SER A 65 -11.60 -18.80 7.16
C SER A 65 -11.56 -17.52 8.00
N GLU A 66 -11.93 -17.60 9.27
CA GLU A 66 -11.83 -16.47 10.22
C GLU A 66 -10.43 -16.32 10.83
N ASP A 67 -9.54 -17.30 10.62
CA ASP A 67 -8.18 -17.25 11.17
C ASP A 67 -7.34 -16.16 10.50
N HIS A 68 -6.77 -15.27 11.32
CA HIS A 68 -6.01 -14.12 10.83
C HIS A 68 -4.71 -14.51 10.12
N THR A 69 -4.11 -15.65 10.48
CA THR A 69 -2.88 -16.16 9.85
C THR A 69 -3.20 -16.68 8.47
N ILE A 70 -4.29 -17.44 8.34
CA ILE A 70 -4.80 -17.93 7.06
C ILE A 70 -5.17 -16.76 6.14
N GLN A 71 -5.92 -15.77 6.63
CA GLN A 71 -6.27 -14.57 5.83
C GLN A 71 -5.03 -13.81 5.35
N LYS A 72 -4.00 -13.67 6.20
CA LYS A 72 -2.73 -13.04 5.80
C LYS A 72 -2.01 -13.84 4.70
N LEU A 73 -1.94 -15.16 4.83
CA LEU A 73 -1.31 -16.03 3.83
C LEU A 73 -2.11 -16.03 2.52
N LEU A 74 -3.44 -15.96 2.59
CA LEU A 74 -4.29 -15.83 1.43
C LEU A 74 -4.02 -14.53 0.67
N LEU A 75 -3.92 -13.38 1.34
CA LEU A 75 -3.59 -12.12 0.66
C LEU A 75 -2.20 -12.18 0.00
N LEU A 76 -1.24 -12.86 0.61
CA LEU A 76 0.09 -13.06 0.02
C LEU A 76 0.03 -13.98 -1.22
N TYR A 77 -0.75 -15.06 -1.14
CA TYR A 77 -1.04 -15.97 -2.26
C TYR A 77 -1.66 -15.20 -3.44
N LEU A 78 -2.67 -14.37 -3.17
CA LEU A 78 -3.34 -13.56 -4.17
C LEU A 78 -2.39 -12.55 -4.83
N GLU A 79 -1.51 -11.90 -4.05
CA GLU A 79 -0.53 -10.94 -4.59
C GLU A 79 0.44 -11.59 -5.60
N ILE A 80 0.80 -12.86 -5.40
CA ILE A 80 1.73 -13.55 -6.29
C ILE A 80 1.02 -14.00 -7.57
N ILE A 81 -0.20 -14.52 -7.47
CA ILE A 81 -0.96 -14.97 -8.63
C ILE A 81 -1.38 -13.81 -9.53
N ASP A 82 -1.72 -12.67 -8.96
CA ASP A 82 -2.06 -11.48 -9.72
C ASP A 82 -0.95 -11.10 -10.74
N LYS A 83 0.31 -11.15 -10.30
CA LYS A 83 1.49 -10.91 -11.14
C LYS A 83 1.64 -11.91 -12.29
N THR A 84 0.96 -13.05 -12.26
CA THR A 84 0.99 -14.07 -13.32
C THR A 84 -0.04 -13.82 -14.43
N GLY A 85 -0.87 -12.77 -14.31
CA GLY A 85 -1.68 -12.24 -15.43
C GLY A 85 -2.90 -13.05 -15.83
N LYS A 86 -3.31 -14.05 -15.04
CA LYS A 86 -4.54 -14.82 -15.28
C LYS A 86 -5.64 -14.35 -14.34
N VAL A 87 -6.39 -13.34 -14.80
CA VAL A 87 -7.63 -12.92 -14.16
C VAL A 87 -8.66 -14.02 -14.40
N LEU A 88 -9.02 -14.72 -13.32
CA LEU A 88 -10.00 -15.80 -13.34
C LEU A 88 -11.41 -15.21 -13.10
N PRO A 89 -12.47 -15.69 -13.77
CA PRO A 89 -13.87 -15.29 -13.50
C PRO A 89 -14.26 -15.34 -12.01
N GLU A 90 -13.60 -16.19 -11.25
CA GLU A 90 -13.72 -16.35 -9.80
C GLU A 90 -13.19 -15.15 -8.98
N MET A 91 -12.54 -14.16 -9.60
CA MET A 91 -12.07 -12.92 -8.96
C MET A 91 -13.21 -12.12 -8.32
N ILE A 92 -14.44 -12.26 -8.80
CA ILE A 92 -15.63 -11.65 -8.17
C ILE A 92 -15.79 -12.09 -6.71
N LEU A 93 -15.51 -13.37 -6.41
CA LEU A 93 -15.62 -13.90 -5.04
C LEU A 93 -14.57 -13.28 -4.12
N ILE A 94 -13.39 -12.96 -4.67
CA ILE A 94 -12.34 -12.24 -3.95
C ILE A 94 -12.78 -10.81 -3.67
N SER A 95 -13.38 -10.10 -4.62
CA SER A 95 -13.90 -8.74 -4.40
C SER A 95 -14.86 -8.66 -3.21
N GLN A 96 -15.82 -9.58 -3.10
CA GLN A 96 -16.75 -9.58 -1.96
C GLN A 96 -16.03 -9.85 -0.63
N ASN A 97 -15.07 -10.78 -0.60
CA ASN A 97 -14.29 -11.05 0.60
C ASN A 97 -13.41 -9.86 1.01
N LEU A 98 -12.73 -9.22 0.05
CA LEU A 98 -11.94 -8.01 0.29
C LEU A 98 -12.81 -6.89 0.86
N ARG A 99 -14.03 -6.71 0.33
CA ARG A 99 -15.00 -5.73 0.86
C ARG A 99 -15.36 -6.02 2.32
N ASN A 100 -15.65 -7.28 2.64
CA ASN A 100 -15.93 -7.71 4.01
C ASN A 100 -14.72 -7.46 4.92
N ASN A 101 -13.51 -7.77 4.45
CA ASN A 101 -12.27 -7.54 5.18
C ASN A 101 -12.01 -6.06 5.46
N LEU A 102 -12.32 -5.16 4.53
CA LEU A 102 -12.23 -3.70 4.71
C LEU A 102 -13.21 -3.15 5.76
N GLN A 103 -14.27 -3.91 6.07
CA GLN A 103 -15.29 -3.59 7.05
C GLN A 103 -15.18 -4.45 8.33
N HIS A 104 -14.18 -5.32 8.41
CA HIS A 104 -14.03 -6.29 9.49
C HIS A 104 -13.74 -5.62 10.85
N PRO A 105 -14.30 -6.06 11.98
CA PRO A 105 -14.03 -5.44 13.29
C PRO A 105 -12.55 -5.46 13.70
N ASN A 106 -11.80 -6.46 13.22
CA ASN A 106 -10.36 -6.55 13.45
C ASN A 106 -9.56 -5.54 12.60
N VAL A 107 -8.93 -4.60 13.30
CA VAL A 107 -8.02 -3.57 12.74
C VAL A 107 -6.85 -4.17 11.95
N TYR A 108 -6.32 -5.31 12.38
CA TYR A 108 -5.23 -5.96 11.67
C TYR A 108 -5.66 -6.44 10.29
N ILE A 109 -6.80 -7.15 10.19
CA ILE A 109 -7.36 -7.64 8.91
C ILE A 109 -7.58 -6.46 7.96
N ARG A 110 -8.30 -5.43 8.39
CA ARG A 110 -8.52 -4.22 7.58
C ARG A 110 -7.21 -3.63 7.05
N GLY A 111 -6.21 -3.46 7.92
CA GLY A 111 -4.95 -2.85 7.53
C GLY A 111 -4.09 -3.71 6.60
N VAL A 112 -4.07 -5.04 6.77
CA VAL A 112 -3.37 -5.91 5.82
C VAL A 112 -4.09 -5.97 4.47
N THR A 113 -5.42 -5.92 4.45
CA THR A 113 -6.21 -5.82 3.22
C THR A 113 -5.94 -4.50 2.49
N LEU A 114 -5.93 -3.37 3.19
CA LEU A 114 -5.56 -2.08 2.59
C LEU A 114 -4.14 -2.10 2.00
N ARG A 115 -3.20 -2.75 2.68
CA ARG A 115 -1.83 -2.92 2.18
C ARG A 115 -1.77 -3.84 0.95
N PHE A 116 -2.58 -4.88 0.91
CA PHE A 116 -2.71 -5.75 -0.26
C PHE A 116 -3.22 -4.95 -1.48
N LEU A 117 -4.25 -4.12 -1.30
CA LEU A 117 -4.80 -3.28 -2.36
C LEU A 117 -3.80 -2.28 -2.95
N CYS A 118 -2.73 -1.94 -2.22
CA CYS A 118 -1.66 -1.09 -2.75
C CYS A 118 -0.88 -1.73 -3.92
N ARG A 119 -1.06 -3.04 -4.16
CA ARG A 119 -0.30 -3.85 -5.12
C ARG A 119 -1.17 -4.47 -6.21
N LEU A 120 -2.48 -4.31 -6.13
CA LEU A 120 -3.44 -4.81 -7.11
C LEU A 120 -3.57 -3.78 -8.24
N ASN A 121 -3.63 -4.23 -9.50
CA ASN A 121 -3.70 -3.35 -10.67
C ASN A 121 -5.04 -3.47 -11.43
N GLU A 122 -5.88 -4.43 -11.04
CA GLU A 122 -7.08 -4.87 -11.72
C GLU A 122 -8.23 -3.96 -11.29
N THR A 123 -8.50 -2.95 -12.11
CA THR A 123 -9.51 -1.92 -11.84
C THR A 123 -10.90 -2.51 -11.60
N GLU A 124 -11.28 -3.58 -12.30
CA GLU A 124 -12.55 -4.29 -12.11
C GLU A 124 -12.74 -4.86 -10.69
N ILE A 125 -11.64 -5.24 -10.03
CA ILE A 125 -11.68 -5.72 -8.64
C ILE A 125 -11.69 -4.53 -7.67
N ILE A 126 -10.96 -3.46 -8.00
CA ILE A 126 -10.77 -2.29 -7.13
C ILE A 126 -12.02 -1.42 -7.07
N GLU A 127 -12.66 -1.17 -8.20
CA GLU A 127 -13.81 -0.27 -8.34
C GLU A 127 -14.93 -0.53 -7.31
N PRO A 128 -15.42 -1.78 -7.12
CA PRO A 128 -16.46 -2.05 -6.11
C PRO A 128 -16.01 -1.86 -4.65
N LEU A 129 -14.70 -1.77 -4.41
CA LEU A 129 -14.09 -1.59 -3.08
C LEU A 129 -13.90 -0.13 -2.71
N ILE A 130 -13.86 0.79 -3.68
CA ILE A 130 -13.58 2.22 -3.48
C ILE A 130 -14.37 2.82 -2.32
N PRO A 131 -15.71 2.64 -2.20
CA PRO A 131 -16.45 3.22 -1.08
C PRO A 131 -15.96 2.73 0.29
N SER A 132 -15.57 1.45 0.39
CA SER A 132 -15.05 0.88 1.63
C SER A 132 -13.62 1.33 1.92
N ILE A 133 -12.80 1.57 0.88
CA ILE A 133 -11.45 2.12 1.03
C ILE A 133 -11.52 3.55 1.56
N LEU A 134 -12.36 4.39 0.94
CA LEU A 134 -12.53 5.79 1.33
C LEU A 134 -13.10 5.94 2.75
N ALA A 135 -14.07 5.09 3.13
CA ALA A 135 -14.59 5.08 4.51
C ALA A 135 -13.50 4.80 5.57
N ASN A 136 -12.42 4.09 5.20
CA ASN A 136 -11.32 3.81 6.12
C ASN A 136 -10.36 5.02 6.31
N LEU A 137 -10.48 6.10 5.52
CA LEU A 137 -9.75 7.35 5.75
C LEU A 137 -10.18 8.04 7.07
N GLU A 138 -11.43 7.88 7.47
CA GLU A 138 -11.99 8.46 8.71
C GLU A 138 -12.01 7.46 9.88
N HIS A 139 -11.34 6.30 9.73
CA HIS A 139 -11.35 5.27 10.76
C HIS A 139 -10.66 5.75 12.06
N ARG A 140 -11.21 5.38 13.23
CA ARG A 140 -10.69 5.79 14.56
C ARG A 140 -9.21 5.48 14.80
N HIS A 141 -8.71 4.38 14.25
CA HIS A 141 -7.36 3.88 14.50
C HIS A 141 -6.36 4.37 13.43
N PRO A 142 -5.26 5.05 13.81
CA PRO A 142 -4.27 5.59 12.86
C PRO A 142 -3.65 4.55 11.91
N PHE A 143 -3.42 3.34 12.42
CA PHE A 143 -2.98 2.19 11.62
C PHE A 143 -3.85 1.95 10.37
N ILE A 144 -5.16 2.17 10.46
CA ILE A 144 -6.05 2.00 9.32
C ILE A 144 -5.92 3.19 8.38
N ARG A 145 -6.05 4.42 8.90
CA ARG A 145 -5.96 5.64 8.10
C ARG A 145 -4.67 5.71 7.28
N ARG A 146 -3.51 5.43 7.90
CA ARG A 146 -2.21 5.43 7.20
C ARG A 146 -2.13 4.42 6.05
N ASN A 147 -2.78 3.27 6.17
CA ASN A 147 -2.82 2.26 5.10
C ASN A 147 -3.90 2.61 4.06
N ALA A 148 -5.01 3.21 4.47
CA ALA A 148 -6.05 3.69 3.56
C ALA A 148 -5.52 4.79 2.63
N ILE A 149 -4.76 5.74 3.19
CA ILE A 149 -4.08 6.78 2.41
C ILE A 149 -3.12 6.17 1.38
N LEU A 150 -2.35 5.15 1.77
CA LEU A 150 -1.46 4.46 0.83
C LEU A 150 -2.23 3.71 -0.27
N ALA A 151 -3.34 3.06 0.08
CA ALA A 151 -4.20 2.40 -0.89
C ALA A 151 -4.79 3.40 -1.89
N VAL A 152 -5.32 4.52 -1.40
CA VAL A 152 -5.81 5.63 -2.24
C VAL A 152 -4.71 6.14 -3.17
N MET A 153 -3.50 6.37 -2.65
CA MET A 153 -2.35 6.80 -3.46
C MET A 153 -2.00 5.77 -4.55
N SER A 154 -1.94 4.48 -4.21
CA SER A 154 -1.63 3.42 -5.18
C SER A 154 -2.68 3.34 -6.28
N ILE A 155 -3.97 3.36 -5.91
CA ILE A 155 -5.09 3.27 -6.85
C ILE A 155 -5.13 4.49 -7.77
N TYR A 156 -4.92 5.69 -7.22
CA TYR A 156 -4.90 6.92 -8.01
C TYR A 156 -3.79 6.92 -9.08
N LYS A 157 -2.70 6.19 -8.84
CA LYS A 157 -1.56 6.05 -9.77
C LYS A 157 -1.76 4.98 -10.84
N LEU A 158 -2.83 4.19 -10.78
CA LEU A 158 -3.16 3.22 -11.83
C LEU A 158 -3.58 3.95 -13.11
N PRO A 159 -3.53 3.30 -14.29
CA PRO A 159 -4.15 3.82 -15.49
C PRO A 159 -5.63 4.14 -15.22
N GLN A 160 -6.07 5.36 -15.54
CA GLN A 160 -7.43 5.85 -15.25
C GLN A 160 -7.79 5.95 -13.74
N GLY A 161 -6.81 5.83 -12.84
CA GLY A 161 -7.00 5.94 -11.40
C GLY A 161 -7.62 7.28 -10.96
N GLU A 162 -7.31 8.35 -11.68
CA GLU A 162 -7.90 9.69 -11.45
C GLU A 162 -9.41 9.70 -11.67
N GLN A 163 -9.92 8.93 -12.64
CA GLN A 163 -11.35 8.83 -12.94
C GLN A 163 -12.08 7.98 -11.89
N LEU A 164 -11.40 6.97 -11.35
CA LEU A 164 -11.92 6.14 -10.26
C LEU A 164 -12.02 6.92 -8.94
N LEU A 165 -11.14 7.90 -8.72
CA LEU A 165 -10.95 8.60 -7.46
C LEU A 165 -10.89 10.12 -7.67
N LEU A 166 -11.89 10.70 -8.32
CA LEU A 166 -11.95 12.13 -8.67
C LEU A 166 -11.64 13.05 -7.48
N ASP A 167 -12.30 12.80 -6.34
CA ASP A 167 -12.20 13.66 -5.16
C ASP A 167 -11.05 13.28 -4.21
N ALA A 168 -10.22 12.29 -4.56
CA ALA A 168 -9.18 11.80 -3.66
C ALA A 168 -8.18 12.87 -3.21
N PRO A 169 -7.66 13.76 -4.08
CA PRO A 169 -6.76 14.82 -3.64
C PRO A 169 -7.40 15.72 -2.56
N GLU A 170 -8.66 16.10 -2.71
CA GLU A 170 -9.36 16.94 -1.73
C GLU A 170 -9.60 16.20 -0.41
N MET A 171 -10.03 14.94 -0.47
CA MET A 171 -10.22 14.11 0.72
C MET A 171 -8.90 13.90 1.49
N ILE A 172 -7.79 13.69 0.79
CA ILE A 172 -6.47 13.53 1.41
C ILE A 172 -5.99 14.87 2.01
N GLU A 173 -6.24 16.01 1.37
CA GLU A 173 -5.91 17.33 1.91
C GLU A 173 -6.67 17.65 3.21
N LYS A 174 -7.98 17.33 3.24
CA LYS A 174 -8.79 17.40 4.46
C LYS A 174 -8.26 16.48 5.55
N SER A 175 -7.87 15.25 5.18
CA SER A 175 -7.28 14.28 6.11
C SER A 175 -5.94 14.79 6.66
N LEU A 176 -5.07 15.34 5.81
CA LEU A 176 -3.78 15.89 6.19
C LEU A 176 -3.90 17.03 7.22
N SER A 177 -4.93 17.86 7.07
CA SER A 177 -5.18 19.02 7.94
C SER A 177 -5.68 18.63 9.33
N SER A 178 -6.42 17.52 9.45
CA SER A 178 -6.99 17.05 10.72
C SER A 178 -6.16 15.93 11.41
N GLU A 179 -5.26 15.28 10.66
CA GLU A 179 -4.49 14.14 11.15
C GLU A 179 -3.42 14.51 12.18
N GLN A 180 -3.35 13.71 13.25
CA GLN A 180 -2.43 13.86 14.36
C GLN A 180 -1.33 12.80 14.37
N ASP A 181 -1.58 11.63 13.78
CA ASP A 181 -0.57 10.57 13.70
C ASP A 181 0.54 10.95 12.69
N PRO A 182 1.81 11.01 13.10
CA PRO A 182 2.90 11.42 12.21
C PRO A 182 3.06 10.54 10.97
N SER A 183 2.79 9.24 11.08
CA SER A 183 2.93 8.30 9.96
C SER A 183 1.81 8.46 8.94
N ALA A 184 0.57 8.67 9.39
CA ALA A 184 -0.57 8.96 8.53
C ALA A 184 -0.41 10.33 7.86
N LYS A 185 -0.02 11.37 8.62
CA LYS A 185 0.24 12.71 8.10
C LYS A 185 1.31 12.71 7.01
N ARG A 186 2.42 11.99 7.24
CA ARG A 186 3.48 11.75 6.26
C ARG A 186 2.94 11.11 4.97
N ASN A 187 2.08 10.09 5.09
CA ASN A 187 1.53 9.41 3.91
C ASN A 187 0.54 10.28 3.14
N ALA A 188 -0.27 11.09 3.84
CA ALA A 188 -1.22 12.01 3.20
C ALA A 188 -0.47 13.06 2.39
N PHE A 189 0.56 13.66 2.99
CA PHE A 189 1.41 14.62 2.29
C PHE A 189 2.15 13.98 1.10
N LEU A 190 2.66 12.75 1.25
CA LEU A 190 3.29 12.02 0.14
C LEU A 190 2.32 11.79 -1.02
N MET A 191 1.07 11.42 -0.74
CA MET A 191 0.04 11.22 -1.77
C MET A 191 -0.22 12.52 -2.52
N LEU A 192 -0.49 13.62 -1.80
CA LEU A 192 -0.72 14.92 -2.43
C LEU A 192 0.47 15.32 -3.28
N PHE A 193 1.69 15.19 -2.79
CA PHE A 193 2.84 15.56 -3.59
C PHE A 193 2.98 14.72 -4.86
N THR A 194 2.74 13.42 -4.74
CA THR A 194 2.93 12.48 -5.85
C THR A 194 1.86 12.64 -6.92
N CYS A 195 0.61 12.93 -6.51
CA CYS A 195 -0.57 12.87 -7.37
C CYS A 195 -1.23 14.24 -7.62
N ALA A 196 -0.99 15.24 -6.77
CA ALA A 196 -1.62 16.57 -6.80
C ALA A 196 -0.63 17.65 -6.31
N GLN A 197 0.50 17.79 -7.01
CA GLN A 197 1.66 18.55 -6.57
C GLN A 197 1.35 20.00 -6.16
N GLU A 198 0.45 20.69 -6.89
CA GLU A 198 0.06 22.07 -6.58
C GLU A 198 -0.59 22.18 -5.19
N ARG A 199 -1.47 21.24 -4.82
CA ARG A 199 -2.08 21.21 -3.48
C ARG A 199 -1.05 20.99 -2.38
N ALA A 200 -0.07 20.11 -2.64
CA ALA A 200 1.02 19.87 -1.69
C ALA A 200 1.89 21.12 -1.47
N ILE A 201 2.20 21.86 -2.53
CA ILE A 201 2.98 23.12 -2.44
C ILE A 201 2.16 24.17 -1.67
N ASN A 202 0.89 24.35 -1.99
CA ASN A 202 0.01 25.28 -1.27
C ASN A 202 -0.11 24.93 0.22
N TYR A 203 -0.19 23.65 0.56
CA TYR A 203 -0.17 23.20 1.96
C TYR A 203 1.13 23.58 2.68
N LEU A 204 2.29 23.45 2.03
CA LEU A 204 3.57 23.86 2.61
C LEU A 204 3.67 25.37 2.79
N LEU A 205 3.24 26.15 1.80
CA LEU A 205 3.29 27.61 1.85
C LEU A 205 2.40 28.17 2.94
N THR A 206 1.20 27.61 3.13
CA THR A 206 0.27 28.02 4.19
C THR A 206 0.78 27.70 5.60
N HIS A 207 1.67 26.72 5.75
CA HIS A 207 2.20 26.27 7.03
C HIS A 207 3.69 26.55 7.22
N VAL A 208 4.29 27.39 6.37
CA VAL A 208 5.75 27.56 6.26
C VAL A 208 6.42 27.90 7.59
N ASP A 209 5.78 28.71 8.43
CA ASP A 209 6.31 29.13 9.72
C ASP A 209 6.29 28.02 10.78
N SER A 210 5.38 27.05 10.64
CA SER A 210 5.24 25.90 11.55
C SER A 210 6.10 24.71 11.16
N ILE A 211 6.67 24.70 9.95
CA ILE A 211 7.51 23.61 9.44
C ILE A 211 8.62 23.21 10.42
N PRO A 212 9.36 24.12 11.09
CA PRO A 212 10.43 23.74 12.01
C PRO A 212 9.98 22.86 13.19
N GLU A 213 8.70 22.94 13.56
CA GLU A 213 8.08 22.21 14.67
C GLU A 213 7.56 20.82 14.26
N TRP A 214 7.55 20.52 12.96
CA TRP A 214 7.07 19.23 12.48
C TRP A 214 8.03 18.09 12.86
N GLY A 215 7.51 16.86 12.86
CA GLY A 215 8.33 15.67 13.13
C GLY A 215 9.22 15.26 11.95
N ASP A 216 10.32 14.59 12.26
CA ASP A 216 11.36 14.14 11.30
C ASP A 216 10.81 13.41 10.07
N LEU A 217 9.78 12.57 10.25
CA LEU A 217 9.15 11.82 9.15
C LEU A 217 8.59 12.74 8.07
N LEU A 218 7.99 13.86 8.47
CA LEU A 218 7.41 14.81 7.54
C LEU A 218 8.51 15.66 6.91
N HIS A 219 9.49 16.13 7.70
CA HIS A 219 10.66 16.83 7.17
C HIS A 219 11.37 16.04 6.07
N MET A 220 11.62 14.75 6.30
CA MET A 220 12.31 13.90 5.33
C MET A 220 11.56 13.79 4.00
N VAL A 221 10.23 13.66 4.06
CA VAL A 221 9.42 13.69 2.86
C VAL A 221 9.52 15.06 2.22
N VAL A 222 9.21 16.16 2.91
CA VAL A 222 9.29 17.52 2.33
C VAL A 222 10.65 17.78 1.66
N LEU A 223 11.76 17.35 2.26
CA LEU A 223 13.11 17.47 1.70
C LEU A 223 13.32 16.69 0.40
N GLU A 224 12.94 15.41 0.37
CA GLU A 224 13.00 14.58 -0.85
C GLU A 224 12.21 15.23 -1.98
N LEU A 225 11.06 15.81 -1.64
CA LEU A 225 10.13 16.39 -2.58
C LEU A 225 10.61 17.73 -3.14
N ILE A 226 11.13 18.64 -2.30
CA ILE A 226 11.74 19.88 -2.76
C ILE A 226 12.91 19.59 -3.71
N ARG A 227 13.73 18.58 -3.42
CA ARG A 227 14.80 18.17 -4.36
C ARG A 227 14.24 17.80 -5.72
N LYS A 228 13.11 17.09 -5.77
CA LYS A 228 12.45 16.71 -7.01
C LYS A 228 11.93 17.96 -7.75
N VAL A 229 11.20 18.85 -7.08
CA VAL A 229 10.64 20.08 -7.67
C VAL A 229 11.74 21.01 -8.20
N CYS A 230 12.81 21.24 -7.43
CA CYS A 230 13.92 22.10 -7.85
C CYS A 230 14.65 21.58 -9.09
N ARG A 231 14.66 20.26 -9.33
CA ARG A 231 15.27 19.65 -10.53
C ARG A 231 14.36 19.74 -11.75
N THR A 232 13.04 19.64 -11.58
CA THR A 232 12.09 19.62 -12.69
C THR A 232 11.58 21.01 -13.08
N ASN A 233 11.32 21.90 -12.11
CA ASN A 233 10.64 23.18 -12.32
C ASN A 233 11.55 24.35 -11.88
N CYS A 234 12.37 24.86 -12.81
CA CYS A 234 13.30 25.97 -12.54
C CYS A 234 12.59 27.34 -12.34
N GLY A 235 11.31 27.47 -12.72
CA GLY A 235 10.54 28.72 -12.69
C GLY A 235 9.99 29.14 -11.33
N GLU A 236 9.64 28.19 -10.45
CA GLU A 236 9.02 28.44 -9.12
C GLU A 236 10.06 28.56 -8.00
N ARG A 237 11.30 28.92 -8.35
CA ARG A 237 12.45 28.93 -7.41
C ARG A 237 12.20 29.78 -6.16
N ARG A 238 11.54 30.93 -6.27
CA ARG A 238 11.40 31.88 -5.15
C ARG A 238 10.52 31.37 -4.00
N GLU A 239 9.43 30.68 -4.31
CA GLU A 239 8.52 30.13 -3.29
C GLU A 239 9.14 28.90 -2.62
N ASN A 240 9.79 28.05 -3.42
CA ASN A 240 10.56 26.90 -2.92
C ASN A 240 11.71 27.32 -1.99
N ILE A 241 12.38 28.45 -2.27
CA ILE A 241 13.44 28.99 -1.39
C ILE A 241 12.93 29.31 0.01
N LYS A 242 11.72 29.87 0.15
CA LYS A 242 11.15 30.16 1.48
C LYS A 242 10.94 28.88 2.29
N ILE A 243 10.41 27.84 1.65
CA ILE A 243 10.21 26.53 2.28
C ILE A 243 11.56 25.90 2.67
N ILE A 244 12.57 25.99 1.80
CA ILE A 244 13.93 25.52 2.09
C ILE A 244 14.51 26.25 3.30
N ILE A 245 14.43 27.58 3.35
CA ILE A 245 14.97 28.36 4.47
C ILE A 245 14.29 27.96 5.79
N SER A 246 12.98 27.80 5.80
CA SER A 246 12.24 27.35 6.98
C SER A 246 12.68 25.94 7.43
N LEU A 247 12.80 25.00 6.49
CA LEU A 247 13.33 23.66 6.78
C LEU A 247 14.75 23.72 7.34
N LEU A 248 15.63 24.57 6.80
CA LEU A 248 17.00 24.72 7.29
C LEU A 248 17.04 25.23 8.74
N ASN A 249 15.99 25.84 9.26
CA ASN A 249 15.91 26.27 10.66
C ASN A 249 15.38 25.19 11.60
N ALA A 250 14.87 24.06 11.07
CA ALA A 250 14.40 22.96 11.89
C ALA A 250 15.57 22.27 12.64
N PRO A 251 15.40 21.92 13.93
CA PRO A 251 16.43 21.27 14.75
C PRO A 251 16.62 19.76 14.45
N SER A 252 15.92 19.22 13.45
CA SER A 252 15.94 17.80 13.12
C SER A 252 17.29 17.32 12.59
N ASN A 253 17.80 16.21 13.13
CA ASN A 253 19.01 15.54 12.60
C ASN A 253 18.84 15.15 11.13
N ALA A 254 17.64 14.73 10.74
CA ALA A 254 17.32 14.35 9.38
C ALA A 254 17.46 15.54 8.41
N VAL A 255 17.03 16.72 8.87
CA VAL A 255 17.26 17.98 8.18
C VAL A 255 18.74 18.33 8.14
N ILE A 256 19.48 18.23 9.25
CA ILE A 256 20.93 18.51 9.32
C ILE A 256 21.71 17.69 8.27
N TYR A 257 21.47 16.38 8.19
CA TYR A 257 22.04 15.53 7.15
C TYR A 257 21.60 15.96 5.74
N ALA A 258 20.33 16.35 5.58
CA ALA A 258 19.84 16.83 4.31
C ALA A 258 20.37 18.21 3.91
N LYS A 259 20.81 19.08 4.85
CA LYS A 259 21.46 20.37 4.53
C LYS A 259 22.70 20.14 3.68
N ALA A 260 23.55 19.18 4.08
CA ALA A 260 24.76 18.82 3.34
C ALA A 260 24.44 18.38 1.89
N LEU A 261 23.35 17.65 1.70
CA LEU A 261 22.90 17.19 0.38
C LEU A 261 22.14 18.25 -0.44
N LEU A 262 21.66 19.35 0.17
CA LEU A 262 20.97 20.46 -0.51
C LEU A 262 21.96 21.46 -1.11
N PHE A 263 23.14 21.64 -0.50
CA PHE A 263 24.22 22.50 -1.01
C PHE A 263 24.94 21.95 -2.26
N HIS A 264 24.61 20.73 -2.70
CA HIS A 264 25.12 20.11 -3.93
C HIS A 264 24.12 20.17 -5.13
N LEU A 265 23.06 20.98 -5.01
CA LEU A 265 22.16 21.36 -6.12
C LEU A 265 22.53 22.74 -6.67
#